data_AF-A0A1H8H7V9-F1
#
_entry.id   AF-A0A1H8H7V9-F1
#
_cell.length_a   1.000
_cell.length_b   1.000
_cell.length_c   1.000
_cell.angle_alpha   90.00
_cell.angle_beta   90.00
_cell.angle_gamma   90.00
#
_symmetry.space_group_name_H-M   'P 1'
#
loop_
_entity.id
_entity.type
_entity.pdbx_description
1 polymer ?
#
loop_
_entity_poly.entity_id
_entity_poly.type
_entity_poly.pdbx_seq_one_letter_code
_entity_poly.pdbx_strand_id
1 'polypeptide(L)'
;MKKLSFIVLSVLILILSVPSLSSAATKSSSPKSTTKPKPTIVASGKLKGTITWQYNDYVGTKPDVGAEIYLIPVKLKKNSLAISDFVKVADKKITAKSVGIYYTVANGYGNFEINNIPVGDYVIYVVSMKTLRDVLTPYNDETANKLLKPYIKNWNDFLKGSIQASKSVIDTMTVEKNQTIDFSFDFGNTVY
;
A
#
# COMPACT_ATOMS: atom_id res chain seq x y z
N MET A 1 1.47 -29.87 -51.77
CA MET A 1 0.61 -30.81 -51.01
C MET A 1 1.23 -32.21 -51.08
N LYS A 2 1.74 -32.73 -49.96
CA LYS A 2 2.18 -34.13 -49.82
C LYS A 2 1.70 -34.62 -48.45
N LYS A 3 0.78 -35.58 -48.46
CA LYS A 3 0.35 -36.38 -47.29
C LYS A 3 1.41 -37.45 -47.01
N LEU A 4 1.62 -37.81 -45.75
CA LEU A 4 2.11 -39.15 -45.41
C LEU A 4 1.50 -39.62 -44.09
N SER A 5 1.00 -40.86 -44.15
CA SER A 5 0.18 -41.57 -43.18
C SER A 5 0.91 -42.00 -41.91
N PHE A 6 0.15 -42.08 -40.82
CA PHE A 6 0.53 -42.81 -39.60
C PHE A 6 0.19 -44.30 -39.74
N ILE A 7 1.13 -45.15 -39.36
CA ILE A 7 1.00 -46.61 -39.24
C ILE A 7 0.76 -46.94 -37.76
N VAL A 8 -0.24 -47.80 -37.51
CA VAL A 8 -0.52 -48.45 -36.23
C VAL A 8 0.35 -49.70 -36.10
N LEU A 9 0.93 -49.97 -34.93
CA LEU A 9 1.22 -51.35 -34.53
C LEU A 9 1.23 -51.53 -33.01
N SER A 10 0.33 -52.37 -32.53
CA SER A 10 0.22 -52.90 -31.17
C SER A 10 1.25 -54.00 -30.93
N VAL A 11 1.88 -54.05 -29.75
CA VAL A 11 2.48 -55.29 -29.22
C VAL A 11 2.27 -55.39 -27.70
N LEU A 12 1.54 -56.45 -27.35
CA LEU A 12 1.35 -57.12 -26.06
C LEU A 12 2.67 -57.76 -25.59
N ILE A 13 2.96 -57.92 -24.28
CA ILE A 13 3.52 -59.17 -23.70
C ILE A 13 3.89 -59.07 -22.19
N LEU A 14 3.50 -60.16 -21.51
CA LEU A 14 3.97 -60.88 -20.31
C LEU A 14 3.91 -60.29 -18.89
N ILE A 15 3.23 -61.11 -18.08
CA ILE A 15 3.17 -61.21 -16.63
C ILE A 15 4.47 -61.82 -16.10
N LEU A 16 5.01 -61.28 -15.01
CA LEU A 16 5.96 -61.99 -14.15
C LEU A 16 5.44 -62.00 -12.71
N SER A 17 5.22 -63.21 -12.19
CA SER A 17 5.03 -63.50 -10.77
C SER A 17 6.25 -63.06 -9.95
N VAL A 18 6.00 -62.55 -8.75
CA VAL A 18 7.00 -62.45 -7.69
C VAL A 18 6.50 -63.14 -6.42
N PRO A 19 7.39 -63.85 -5.69
CA PRO A 19 7.02 -64.77 -4.61
C PRO A 19 6.72 -64.07 -3.28
N SER A 20 5.87 -64.70 -2.48
CA SER A 20 5.66 -64.38 -1.07
C SER A 20 6.85 -64.87 -0.22
N LEU A 21 7.41 -64.03 0.65
CA LEU A 21 8.15 -64.49 1.84
C LEU A 21 8.06 -63.47 3.01
N SER A 22 7.46 -63.99 4.08
CA SER A 22 7.59 -63.74 5.53
C SER A 22 8.48 -62.61 6.12
N SER A 23 7.91 -62.00 7.18
CA SER A 23 8.51 -61.50 8.43
C SER A 23 9.25 -60.16 8.46
N ALA A 24 8.66 -59.18 9.18
CA ALA A 24 9.22 -58.66 10.44
C ALA A 24 8.31 -57.54 11.00
N ALA A 25 7.83 -57.73 12.22
CA ALA A 25 7.13 -56.69 12.97
C ALA A 25 8.09 -55.53 13.27
N THR A 26 7.85 -54.37 12.65
CA THR A 26 8.54 -53.12 12.98
C THR A 26 7.51 -52.19 13.64
N LYS A 27 7.81 -51.75 14.86
CA LYS A 27 7.01 -50.80 15.64
C LYS A 27 6.80 -49.52 14.81
N SER A 28 5.55 -49.27 14.42
CA SER A 28 5.12 -48.03 13.77
C SER A 28 5.13 -46.90 14.79
N SER A 29 6.16 -46.07 14.77
CA SER A 29 6.11 -44.74 15.37
C SER A 29 5.33 -43.82 14.43
N SER A 30 4.13 -43.44 14.86
CA SER A 30 3.25 -42.48 14.16
C SER A 30 4.00 -41.17 13.84
N PRO A 31 3.92 -40.63 12.61
CA PRO A 31 4.51 -39.35 12.26
C PRO A 31 3.80 -38.23 13.01
N LYS A 32 4.58 -37.49 13.81
CA LYS A 32 4.16 -36.27 14.52
C LYS A 32 3.63 -35.25 13.50
N SER A 33 2.30 -35.08 13.48
CA SER A 33 1.61 -34.06 12.70
C SER A 33 2.12 -32.67 13.09
N THR A 34 2.96 -32.08 12.24
CA THR A 34 3.33 -30.67 12.30
C THR A 34 2.21 -29.86 11.65
N THR A 35 1.23 -29.46 12.46
CA THR A 35 0.19 -28.53 12.02
C THR A 35 0.84 -27.17 11.72
N LYS A 36 0.93 -26.83 10.43
CA LYS A 36 1.32 -25.51 9.95
C LYS A 36 0.40 -24.45 10.61
N PRO A 37 0.93 -23.40 11.25
CA PRO A 37 0.09 -22.42 11.93
C PRO A 37 -0.86 -21.77 10.91
N LYS A 38 -2.15 -21.80 11.23
CA LYS A 38 -3.22 -21.14 10.46
C LYS A 38 -2.89 -19.64 10.40
N PRO A 39 -2.87 -19.01 9.20
CA PRO A 39 -2.58 -17.59 9.09
C PRO A 39 -3.60 -16.81 9.93
N THR A 40 -3.09 -15.97 10.83
CA THR A 40 -3.93 -15.05 11.61
C THR A 40 -4.53 -14.03 10.65
N ILE A 41 -5.84 -14.11 10.41
CA ILE A 41 -6.55 -13.11 9.61
C ILE A 41 -6.61 -11.84 10.45
N VAL A 42 -5.76 -10.86 10.11
CA VAL A 42 -5.84 -9.52 10.70
C VAL A 42 -7.08 -8.84 10.11
N ALA A 43 -8.02 -8.46 10.97
CA ALA A 43 -9.17 -7.67 10.55
C ALA A 43 -8.68 -6.40 9.84
N SER A 44 -9.21 -6.15 8.65
CA SER A 44 -8.76 -5.05 7.81
C SER A 44 -9.91 -4.43 7.02
N GLY A 45 -9.70 -3.18 6.58
CA GLY A 45 -10.55 -2.45 5.66
C GLY A 45 -9.77 -1.97 4.43
N LYS A 46 -10.40 -1.08 3.69
CA LYS A 46 -9.93 -0.51 2.41
C LYS A 46 -10.12 1.01 2.43
N LEU A 47 -9.19 1.72 1.81
CA LEU A 47 -9.32 3.15 1.51
C LEU A 47 -9.27 3.33 -0.01
N LYS A 48 -10.13 4.19 -0.54
CA LYS A 48 -10.07 4.67 -1.92
C LYS A 48 -10.46 6.14 -1.98
N GLY A 49 -10.28 6.74 -3.14
CA GLY A 49 -10.86 8.03 -3.47
C GLY A 49 -10.17 8.68 -4.65
N THR A 50 -10.40 9.96 -4.81
CA THR A 50 -9.91 10.77 -5.94
C THR A 50 -9.26 12.05 -5.44
N ILE A 51 -8.07 12.34 -5.94
CA ILE A 51 -7.36 13.60 -5.69
C ILE A 51 -7.38 14.43 -6.97
N THR A 52 -7.84 15.67 -6.84
CA THR A 52 -7.96 16.62 -7.94
C THR A 52 -7.35 17.97 -7.59
N TRP A 53 -7.17 18.78 -8.61
CA TRP A 53 -6.74 20.17 -8.48
C TRP A 53 -7.36 21.00 -9.60
N GLN A 54 -7.40 22.32 -9.43
CA GLN A 54 -7.90 23.23 -10.45
C GLN A 54 -6.74 23.71 -11.32
N TYR A 55 -6.77 23.41 -12.62
CA TYR A 55 -5.71 23.83 -13.56
C TYR A 55 -5.71 25.35 -13.74
N ASN A 56 -6.89 25.90 -14.05
CA ASN A 56 -7.23 27.31 -14.06
C ASN A 56 -8.76 27.44 -14.20
N ASP A 57 -9.27 28.67 -14.21
CA ASP A 57 -10.71 28.94 -14.29
C ASP A 57 -11.36 28.57 -15.64
N TYR A 58 -10.57 28.30 -16.68
CA TYR A 58 -11.06 27.95 -18.02
C TYR A 58 -11.13 26.44 -18.28
N VAL A 59 -10.09 25.72 -17.84
CA VAL A 59 -9.91 24.28 -18.09
C VAL A 59 -10.65 23.45 -17.03
N GLY A 60 -10.81 23.98 -15.82
CA GLY A 60 -11.52 23.26 -14.77
C GLY A 60 -10.64 22.36 -13.91
N THR A 61 -11.33 21.50 -13.18
CA THR A 61 -10.76 20.44 -12.35
C THR A 61 -10.02 19.40 -13.21
N LYS A 62 -8.84 19.02 -12.78
CA LYS A 62 -8.02 17.96 -13.37
C LYS A 62 -7.62 16.93 -12.31
N PRO A 63 -7.37 15.68 -12.71
CA PRO A 63 -6.80 14.69 -11.81
C PRO A 63 -5.41 15.14 -11.34
N ASP A 64 -5.14 15.00 -10.05
CA ASP A 64 -3.80 15.19 -9.49
C ASP A 64 -2.98 13.92 -9.69
N VAL A 65 -2.57 13.70 -10.94
CA VAL A 65 -1.80 12.51 -11.32
C VAL A 65 -0.46 12.52 -10.61
N GLY A 66 -0.20 11.48 -9.83
CA GLY A 66 1.02 11.37 -9.05
C GLY A 66 0.89 11.83 -7.60
N ALA A 67 -0.25 12.39 -7.17
CA ALA A 67 -0.46 12.76 -5.76
C ALA A 67 -0.05 11.62 -4.82
N GLU A 68 0.65 11.96 -3.76
CA GLU A 68 1.21 11.02 -2.80
C GLU A 68 0.28 10.90 -1.59
N ILE A 69 -0.21 9.69 -1.31
CA ILE A 69 -1.14 9.43 -0.20
C ILE A 69 -0.42 8.58 0.84
N TYR A 70 -0.26 9.11 2.04
CA TYR A 70 0.32 8.42 3.19
C TYR A 70 -0.74 8.17 4.26
N LEU A 71 -0.75 6.96 4.84
CA LEU A 71 -1.48 6.69 6.08
C LEU A 71 -0.52 6.33 7.20
N ILE A 72 -0.60 7.09 8.28
CA ILE A 72 0.26 6.97 9.46
C ILE A 72 -0.62 6.44 10.60
N PRO A 73 -0.39 5.20 11.09
CA PRO A 73 -1.14 4.69 12.22
C PRO A 73 -0.95 5.57 13.45
N VAL A 74 -2.02 5.90 14.17
CA VAL A 74 -1.92 6.71 15.41
C VAL A 74 -1.07 6.03 16.49
N LYS A 75 -1.03 4.70 16.46
CA LYS A 75 -0.17 3.88 17.34
C LYS A 75 1.31 3.84 16.93
N LEU A 76 1.69 4.48 15.82
CA LEU A 76 3.09 4.55 15.41
C LEU A 76 3.90 5.25 16.49
N LYS A 77 5.16 4.82 16.67
CA LYS A 77 6.07 5.45 17.61
C LYS A 77 6.22 6.94 17.27
N LYS A 78 6.05 7.82 18.25
CA LYS A 78 6.29 9.26 18.08
C LYS A 78 7.75 9.52 17.69
N ASN A 79 8.00 10.60 16.96
CA ASN A 79 9.34 11.05 16.55
C ASN A 79 10.14 9.96 15.78
N SER A 80 9.47 9.11 14.99
CA SER A 80 10.09 7.96 14.31
C SER A 80 10.31 8.16 12.82
N LEU A 81 9.59 9.09 12.17
CA LEU A 81 9.66 9.30 10.72
C LEU A 81 10.55 10.48 10.39
N ALA A 82 11.53 10.30 9.52
CA ALA A 82 12.29 11.38 8.91
C ALA A 82 11.73 11.73 7.53
N ILE A 83 11.96 12.96 7.07
CA ILE A 83 11.60 13.36 5.70
C ILE A 83 12.20 12.41 4.65
N SER A 84 13.41 11.88 4.89
CA SER A 84 14.04 10.91 4.01
C SER A 84 13.26 9.60 3.87
N ASP A 85 12.45 9.23 4.85
CA ASP A 85 11.63 8.01 4.79
C ASP A 85 10.51 8.19 3.77
N PHE A 86 9.82 9.34 3.79
CA PHE A 86 8.80 9.69 2.80
C PHE A 86 9.37 9.70 1.38
N VAL A 87 10.52 10.36 1.19
CA VAL A 87 11.23 10.40 -0.11
C VAL A 87 11.63 9.00 -0.57
N LYS A 88 12.23 8.17 0.30
CA LYS A 88 12.63 6.80 -0.07
C LYS A 88 11.42 5.91 -0.36
N VAL A 89 10.30 6.10 0.31
CA VAL A 89 9.05 5.39 0.03
C VAL A 89 8.50 5.81 -1.33
N ALA A 90 8.45 7.11 -1.62
CA ALA A 90 7.99 7.66 -2.89
C ALA A 90 8.85 7.17 -4.07
N ASP A 91 10.17 7.21 -3.90
CA ASP A 91 11.16 6.70 -4.86
C ASP A 91 11.20 5.16 -4.94
N LYS A 92 10.39 4.45 -4.15
CA LYS A 92 10.37 2.97 -4.05
C LYS A 92 11.72 2.36 -3.64
N LYS A 93 12.59 3.14 -2.99
CA LYS A 93 13.86 2.70 -2.42
C LYS A 93 13.67 1.85 -1.16
N ILE A 94 12.58 2.09 -0.42
CA ILE A 94 12.12 1.27 0.70
C ILE A 94 10.62 1.03 0.59
N THR A 95 10.10 0.08 1.38
CA THR A 95 8.65 -0.14 1.45
C THR A 95 8.03 0.74 2.54
N ALA A 96 6.82 1.25 2.33
CA ALA A 96 6.10 2.00 3.38
C ALA A 96 5.97 1.20 4.69
N LYS A 97 5.74 -0.12 4.57
CA LYS A 97 5.64 -1.02 5.73
C LYS A 97 6.93 -1.08 6.56
N SER A 98 8.12 -0.90 5.96
CA SER A 98 9.38 -0.93 6.70
C SER A 98 9.56 0.24 7.68
N VAL A 99 8.80 1.32 7.47
CA VAL A 99 8.74 2.48 8.39
C VAL A 99 7.39 2.59 9.11
N GLY A 100 6.55 1.55 9.00
CA GLY A 100 5.28 1.45 9.73
C GLY A 100 4.13 2.28 9.17
N ILE A 101 4.19 2.71 7.90
CA ILE A 101 3.15 3.50 7.24
C ILE A 101 2.55 2.73 6.05
N TYR A 102 1.47 3.27 5.49
CA TYR A 102 0.92 2.86 4.19
C TYR A 102 1.10 3.99 3.20
N TYR A 103 1.23 3.62 1.92
CA TYR A 103 1.51 4.56 0.85
C TYR A 103 0.87 4.08 -0.45
N THR A 104 0.35 5.03 -1.22
CA THR A 104 -0.05 4.82 -2.61
C THR A 104 0.06 6.13 -3.38
N VAL A 105 -0.13 6.05 -4.70
CA VAL A 105 -0.06 7.19 -5.60
C VAL A 105 -1.35 7.26 -6.41
N ALA A 106 -1.87 8.47 -6.61
CA ALA A 106 -3.00 8.69 -7.50
C ALA A 106 -2.63 8.37 -8.96
N ASN A 107 -3.44 7.56 -9.62
CA ASN A 107 -3.21 7.10 -10.98
C ASN A 107 -3.51 8.20 -12.03
N GLY A 108 -3.48 7.84 -13.32
CA GLY A 108 -3.75 8.77 -14.43
C GLY A 108 -5.13 9.45 -14.40
N TYR A 109 -6.05 8.99 -13.56
CA TYR A 109 -7.38 9.55 -13.34
C TYR A 109 -7.51 10.23 -11.96
N GLY A 110 -6.41 10.41 -11.23
CA GLY A 110 -6.43 10.97 -9.87
C GLY A 110 -6.95 9.99 -8.82
N ASN A 111 -7.31 8.77 -9.21
CA ASN A 111 -7.86 7.76 -8.30
C ASN A 111 -6.75 7.01 -7.58
N PHE A 112 -7.00 6.67 -6.32
CA PHE A 112 -6.08 5.85 -5.52
C PHE A 112 -6.82 4.78 -4.73
N GLU A 113 -6.07 3.77 -4.31
CA GLU A 113 -6.57 2.66 -3.50
C GLU A 113 -5.48 2.12 -2.58
N ILE A 114 -5.84 1.82 -1.33
CA ILE A 114 -5.02 1.07 -0.37
C ILE A 114 -5.89 -0.04 0.22
N ASN A 115 -5.45 -1.28 0.02
CA ASN A 115 -6.14 -2.49 0.50
C ASN A 115 -5.51 -3.06 1.75
N ASN A 116 -6.28 -3.89 2.47
CA ASN A 116 -5.81 -4.66 3.62
C ASN A 116 -5.17 -3.78 4.71
N ILE A 117 -5.80 -2.63 4.99
CA ILE A 117 -5.39 -1.73 6.07
C ILE A 117 -5.93 -2.31 7.37
N PRO A 118 -5.08 -2.63 8.38
CA PRO A 118 -5.55 -3.09 9.67
C PRO A 118 -6.55 -2.12 10.31
N VAL A 119 -7.46 -2.66 11.11
CA VAL A 119 -8.39 -1.84 11.89
C VAL A 119 -7.63 -0.91 12.84
N GLY A 120 -8.09 0.34 12.94
CA GLY A 120 -7.56 1.34 13.86
C GLY A 120 -7.65 2.76 13.33
N ASP A 121 -7.09 3.70 14.09
CA ASP A 121 -7.06 5.12 13.74
C ASP A 121 -5.78 5.51 13.02
N TYR A 122 -5.93 6.40 12.06
CA TYR A 122 -4.87 6.85 11.16
C TYR A 122 -4.91 8.36 10.98
N VAL A 123 -3.73 8.94 10.78
CA VAL A 123 -3.59 10.24 10.14
C VAL A 123 -3.37 10.00 8.65
N ILE A 124 -4.20 10.62 7.81
CA ILE A 124 -3.96 10.69 6.38
C ILE A 124 -3.20 11.97 6.07
N TYR A 125 -2.15 11.84 5.26
CA TYR A 125 -1.38 12.95 4.73
C TYR A 125 -1.32 12.81 3.22
N VAL A 126 -1.90 13.77 2.50
CA VAL A 126 -1.90 13.79 1.03
C VAL A 126 -1.11 14.98 0.54
N VAL A 127 -0.17 14.75 -0.37
CA VAL A 127 0.64 15.78 -1.01
C VAL A 127 0.25 15.87 -2.48
N SER A 128 -0.09 17.07 -2.93
CA SER A 128 -0.33 17.35 -4.33
C SER A 128 0.97 17.30 -5.14
N MET A 129 0.93 16.70 -6.33
CA MET A 129 2.04 16.73 -7.29
C MET A 129 1.80 17.71 -8.44
N LYS A 130 0.72 18.49 -8.36
CA LYS A 130 0.32 19.47 -9.37
C LYS A 130 0.12 20.88 -8.83
N THR A 131 0.12 21.06 -7.52
CA THR A 131 -0.04 22.38 -6.91
C THR A 131 1.15 22.74 -6.03
N LEU A 132 1.58 23.99 -6.16
CA LEU A 132 2.54 24.61 -5.27
C LEU A 132 1.79 25.39 -4.20
N ARG A 133 2.44 25.51 -3.04
CA ARG A 133 1.97 26.45 -2.03
C ARG A 133 2.51 27.84 -2.33
N ASP A 134 1.77 28.86 -1.93
CA ASP A 134 2.32 30.21 -1.79
C ASP A 134 3.41 30.22 -0.71
N VAL A 135 4.66 30.46 -1.13
CA VAL A 135 5.82 30.54 -0.25
C VAL A 135 5.86 31.82 0.59
N LEU A 136 5.10 32.85 0.18
CA LEU A 136 4.99 34.11 0.92
C LEU A 136 3.99 34.00 2.08
N THR A 137 3.04 33.08 1.98
CA THR A 137 2.09 32.79 3.06
C THR A 137 2.77 31.95 4.14
N PRO A 138 2.93 32.45 5.38
CA PRO A 138 3.54 31.68 6.45
C PRO A 138 2.80 30.36 6.68
N TYR A 139 3.55 29.29 6.94
CA TYR A 139 2.90 28.05 7.34
C TYR A 139 2.39 28.15 8.77
N ASN A 140 1.09 28.30 8.94
CA ASN A 140 0.44 28.16 10.23
C ASN A 140 -0.73 27.19 10.12
N ASP A 141 -0.42 25.91 10.27
CA ASP A 141 -1.41 24.84 10.20
C ASP A 141 -1.44 24.11 11.55
N GLU A 142 -2.43 24.49 12.36
CA GLU A 142 -2.69 23.85 13.65
C GLU A 142 -2.97 22.36 13.48
N THR A 143 -3.67 21.98 12.39
CA THR A 143 -3.99 20.58 12.07
C THR A 143 -2.71 19.77 11.88
N ALA A 144 -1.76 20.25 11.09
CA ALA A 144 -0.50 19.54 10.89
C ALA A 144 0.36 19.47 12.15
N ASN A 145 0.41 20.55 12.92
CA ASN A 145 1.12 20.58 14.21
C ASN A 145 0.50 19.61 15.24
N LYS A 146 -0.81 19.41 15.19
CA LYS A 146 -1.54 18.51 16.09
C LYS A 146 -1.46 17.06 15.64
N LEU A 147 -1.72 16.80 14.37
CA LEU A 147 -1.91 15.45 13.84
C LEU A 147 -0.61 14.83 13.33
N LEU A 148 0.21 15.57 12.59
CA LEU A 148 1.35 15.00 11.88
C LEU A 148 2.68 15.15 12.65
N LYS A 149 2.95 16.36 13.18
CA LYS A 149 4.18 16.69 13.92
C LYS A 149 4.59 15.68 14.99
N PRO A 150 3.69 15.06 15.79
CA PRO A 150 4.10 14.07 16.80
C PRO A 150 4.89 12.87 16.26
N TYR A 151 4.75 12.53 14.97
CA TYR A 151 5.42 11.38 14.36
C TYR A 151 6.74 11.74 13.67
N ILE A 152 7.01 13.03 13.45
CA ILE A 152 8.11 13.52 12.63
C ILE A 152 9.35 13.85 13.47
N LYS A 153 10.50 13.30 13.09
CA LYS A 153 11.78 13.40 13.81
C LYS A 153 12.38 14.81 13.82
N ASN A 154 12.35 15.49 12.68
CA ASN A 154 12.76 16.87 12.54
C ASN A 154 11.65 17.64 11.82
N TRP A 155 10.80 18.30 12.60
CA TRP A 155 9.65 19.01 12.07
C TRP A 155 10.06 20.12 11.10
N ASN A 156 11.13 20.85 11.38
CA ASN A 156 11.54 21.99 10.54
C ASN A 156 12.05 21.52 9.17
N ASP A 157 12.79 20.41 9.11
CA ASP A 157 13.22 19.82 7.84
C ASP A 157 12.03 19.31 7.04
N PHE A 158 11.08 18.66 7.71
CA PHE A 158 9.87 18.14 7.08
C PHE A 158 8.97 19.25 6.55
N LEU A 159 8.81 20.34 7.32
CA LEU A 159 8.10 21.54 6.89
C LEU A 159 8.69 22.09 5.60
N LYS A 160 10.00 22.33 5.56
CA LYS A 160 10.68 22.92 4.40
C LYS A 160 10.68 21.98 3.20
N GLY A 161 10.92 20.69 3.42
CA GLY A 161 11.13 19.71 2.35
C GLY A 161 9.85 19.09 1.79
N SER A 162 8.72 19.19 2.50
CA SER A 162 7.46 18.59 2.05
C SER A 162 6.34 19.61 2.10
N ILE A 163 5.92 20.02 3.29
CA ILE A 163 4.67 20.77 3.44
C ILE A 163 4.77 22.17 2.78
N GLN A 164 5.90 22.85 2.85
CA GLN A 164 6.09 24.19 2.25
C GLN A 164 6.32 24.16 0.74
N ALA A 165 6.63 23.01 0.15
CA ALA A 165 6.89 22.89 -1.28
C ALA A 165 5.59 22.76 -2.10
N SER A 166 4.70 21.86 -1.67
CA SER A 166 3.45 21.57 -2.36
C SER A 166 2.26 21.84 -1.45
N LYS A 167 1.05 21.98 -2.01
CA LYS A 167 -0.15 21.91 -1.15
C LYS A 167 -0.30 20.50 -0.61
N SER A 168 -0.82 20.41 0.60
CA SER A 168 -1.10 19.15 1.27
C SER A 168 -2.34 19.24 2.14
N VAL A 169 -3.03 18.13 2.33
CA VAL A 169 -4.13 17.99 3.30
C VAL A 169 -3.75 16.94 4.34
N ILE A 170 -4.10 17.21 5.58
CA ILE A 170 -3.90 16.32 6.72
C ILE A 170 -5.23 16.16 7.43
N ASP A 171 -5.64 14.92 7.66
CA ASP A 171 -6.89 14.60 8.36
C ASP A 171 -6.73 13.31 9.18
N THR A 172 -7.76 12.97 9.94
CA THR A 172 -7.87 11.69 10.66
C THR A 172 -8.90 10.79 10.00
N MET A 173 -8.69 9.48 10.12
CA MET A 173 -9.70 8.48 9.74
C MET A 173 -9.62 7.25 10.62
N THR A 174 -10.75 6.55 10.76
CA THR A 174 -10.84 5.27 11.46
C THR A 174 -11.16 4.18 10.45
N VAL A 175 -10.32 3.16 10.38
CA VAL A 175 -10.52 1.97 9.55
C VAL A 175 -11.23 0.90 10.36
N GLU A 176 -12.45 0.55 9.95
CA GLU A 176 -13.19 -0.57 10.54
C GLU A 176 -13.08 -1.85 9.70
N LYS A 177 -13.44 -2.97 10.31
CA LYS A 177 -13.35 -4.29 9.69
C LYS A 177 -14.28 -4.38 8.48
N ASN A 178 -13.73 -4.81 7.34
CA ASN A 178 -14.43 -4.97 6.06
C ASN A 178 -15.06 -3.68 5.51
N GLN A 179 -14.69 -2.51 6.03
CA GLN A 179 -15.17 -1.22 5.55
C GLN A 179 -14.34 -0.76 4.35
N THR A 180 -15.00 -0.08 3.41
CA THR A 180 -14.33 0.77 2.41
C THR A 180 -14.58 2.23 2.78
N ILE A 181 -13.52 2.97 3.07
CA ILE A 181 -13.54 4.41 3.29
C ILE A 181 -13.31 5.11 1.96
N ASP A 182 -14.05 6.18 1.73
CA ASP A 182 -13.82 7.10 0.61
C ASP A 182 -13.22 8.40 1.16
N PHE A 183 -12.01 8.75 0.72
CA PHE A 183 -11.38 10.03 1.00
C PHE A 183 -11.01 10.67 -0.33
N SER A 184 -11.67 11.77 -0.65
CA SER A 184 -11.42 12.54 -1.86
C SER A 184 -11.15 13.99 -1.49
N PHE A 185 -10.24 14.63 -2.22
CA PHE A 185 -9.84 16.02 -1.92
C PHE A 185 -9.49 16.78 -3.20
N ASP A 186 -9.96 18.02 -3.28
CA ASP A 186 -9.62 18.96 -4.35
C ASP A 186 -8.71 20.07 -3.80
N PHE A 187 -7.51 20.22 -4.38
CA PHE A 187 -6.53 21.22 -3.94
C PHE A 187 -6.80 22.64 -4.44
N GLY A 188 -7.81 22.83 -5.26
CA GLY A 188 -8.13 24.09 -5.91
C GLY A 188 -6.99 24.59 -6.79
N ASN A 189 -6.96 25.90 -7.02
CA ASN A 189 -5.98 26.55 -7.91
C ASN A 189 -4.57 26.48 -7.34
N THR A 190 -3.57 26.18 -8.18
CA THR A 190 -2.16 26.37 -7.80
C THR A 190 -1.83 27.86 -7.71
N VAL A 191 -0.86 28.19 -6.85
CA VAL A 191 -0.24 29.53 -6.84
C VAL A 191 0.97 29.48 -7.77
N TYR A 192 1.17 30.53 -8.58
CA TYR A 192 2.30 30.71 -9.49
C TYR A 192 3.20 31.84 -9.01
#